data_AF-A0AAU4ANQ1-F1
#
_entry.id   AF-A0AAU4ANQ1-F1
#
_cell.length_a   1.000
_cell.length_b   1.000
_cell.length_c   1.000
_cell.angle_alpha   90.00
_cell.angle_beta   90.00
_cell.angle_gamma   90.00
#
_symmetry.space_group_name_H-M   'P 1'
#
loop_
_entity.id
_entity.type
_entity.pdbx_description
1 polymer ?
#
loop_
_entity_poly.entity_id
_entity_poly.type
_entity_poly.pdbx_seq_one_letter_code
_entity_poly.pdbx_strand_id
1 'polypeptide(L)'
;MAATRPTGRTVVTTRRLDGALTHNGRRLVPVGLFTPREAAACLSAALGAHRDEAAEHLHALVEDLGFLPLALSQAAAYMADRGLDCAAYRRRFTDRRRTLAEIFPEAGALPDDQRGTLATTWSLSIEPADQLAPVGLARPLLELAGMLDANGIPAAVLSSPPALAHLASRRARTAPAPAAGDAGEAAVDPETAGDALHCLRRLNPVELAADAAGGVVRLWQIGRADRTGGEFALATQAPAMPSPRDHVKPGLVPASLDFTVGKDWEPESWYYAQTEPGVWKVHFPLAKALDGTAYLTVSSSTQGKPPTVTVNGTAAAIVGSLPNGGDSGISRQADRSAVRVLSVLTFPASLLTVGDNTVNSPTATASRSRPPTRRPAASAGTPSSLRWTRRRPPGRPG
;
A
#
# COMPACT_ATOMS: atom_id res chain seq x y z
N MET A 1 -16.60 -10.17 -29.49
CA MET A 1 -15.39 -9.79 -30.27
C MET A 1 -14.56 -8.85 -29.42
N ALA A 2 -13.27 -9.15 -29.24
CA ALA A 2 -12.34 -8.27 -28.53
C ALA A 2 -11.69 -7.29 -29.53
N ALA A 3 -11.58 -6.02 -29.17
CA ALA A 3 -10.84 -5.03 -29.94
C ALA A 3 -9.35 -5.06 -29.54
N THR A 4 -8.61 -6.01 -30.11
CA THR A 4 -7.17 -6.17 -29.88
C THR A 4 -6.38 -5.12 -30.66
N ARG A 5 -5.61 -4.26 -29.99
CA ARG A 5 -4.47 -3.57 -30.63
C ARG A 5 -3.30 -4.57 -30.73
N PRO A 6 -2.69 -4.84 -31.91
CA PRO A 6 -1.91 -6.09 -32.07
C PRO A 6 -0.50 -6.14 -31.44
N THR A 7 0.01 -5.05 -30.86
CA THR A 7 1.46 -4.92 -30.52
C THR A 7 1.76 -4.35 -29.13
N GLY A 8 0.78 -4.25 -28.24
CA GLY A 8 1.00 -3.78 -26.86
C GLY A 8 1.82 -4.77 -26.01
N ARG A 9 2.87 -4.29 -25.34
CA ARG A 9 3.57 -5.03 -24.27
C ARG A 9 3.31 -4.36 -22.93
N THR A 10 2.82 -5.11 -21.96
CA THR A 10 2.58 -4.63 -20.59
C THR A 10 3.70 -5.11 -19.68
N VAL A 11 4.36 -4.19 -18.98
CA VAL A 11 5.34 -4.49 -17.93
C VAL A 11 4.64 -4.40 -16.57
N VAL A 12 4.92 -5.34 -15.67
CA VAL A 12 4.39 -5.36 -14.30
C VAL A 12 5.54 -5.62 -13.34
N THR A 13 5.79 -4.69 -12.43
CA THR A 13 6.78 -4.84 -11.36
C THR A 13 6.10 -5.34 -10.09
N THR A 14 6.74 -6.28 -9.37
CA THR A 14 6.23 -6.78 -8.10
C THR A 14 7.35 -7.38 -7.25
N ARG A 15 7.23 -7.26 -5.91
CA ARG A 15 8.11 -7.96 -4.95
C ARG A 15 7.71 -9.42 -4.71
N ARG A 16 6.60 -9.87 -5.31
CA ARG A 16 6.14 -11.26 -5.20
C ARG A 16 6.97 -12.16 -6.12
N LEU A 17 7.34 -13.34 -5.61
CA LEU A 17 8.07 -14.38 -6.34
C LEU A 17 7.27 -15.69 -6.45
N ASP A 18 5.95 -15.66 -6.20
CA ASP A 18 5.13 -16.86 -6.15
C ASP A 18 4.85 -17.46 -7.54
N GLY A 19 4.82 -18.79 -7.64
CA GLY A 19 4.61 -19.53 -8.91
C GLY A 19 3.34 -19.15 -9.67
N ALA A 20 2.36 -18.52 -9.02
CA ALA A 20 1.22 -17.89 -9.68
C ALA A 20 1.61 -16.80 -10.72
N LEU A 21 2.86 -16.36 -10.75
CA LEU A 21 3.41 -15.42 -11.73
C LEU A 21 3.97 -16.08 -13.00
N THR A 22 4.34 -17.37 -12.97
CA THR A 22 4.97 -18.05 -14.12
C THR A 22 3.97 -18.73 -15.07
N HIS A 23 2.74 -18.99 -14.63
CA HIS A 23 1.69 -19.55 -15.48
C HIS A 23 1.18 -18.56 -16.55
N ASN A 24 0.46 -19.05 -17.57
CA ASN A 24 -0.19 -18.24 -18.61
C ASN A 24 0.77 -17.42 -19.52
N GLY A 25 1.93 -17.97 -19.89
CA GLY A 25 2.81 -17.39 -20.92
C GLY A 25 3.50 -16.08 -20.54
N ARG A 26 3.53 -15.72 -19.25
CA ARG A 26 4.20 -14.52 -18.74
C ARG A 26 5.71 -14.75 -18.65
N ARG A 27 6.51 -13.84 -19.21
CA ARG A 27 7.96 -13.81 -19.01
C ARG A 27 8.28 -13.11 -17.68
N LEU A 28 8.60 -13.90 -16.65
CA LEU A 28 9.18 -13.36 -15.42
C LEU A 28 10.64 -12.97 -15.68
N VAL A 29 11.04 -11.78 -15.24
CA VAL A 29 12.44 -11.33 -15.20
C VAL A 29 12.76 -11.01 -13.74
N PRO A 30 13.58 -11.82 -13.06
CA PRO A 30 13.99 -11.51 -11.70
C PRO A 30 14.92 -10.29 -11.71
N VAL A 31 14.61 -9.30 -10.88
CA VAL A 31 15.49 -8.16 -10.63
C VAL A 31 16.20 -8.44 -9.30
N GLY A 32 17.49 -8.73 -9.38
CA GLY A 32 18.32 -9.06 -8.21
C GLY A 32 19.06 -7.85 -7.65
N LEU A 33 20.03 -8.14 -6.77
CA LEU A 33 21.07 -7.19 -6.39
C LEU A 33 21.99 -6.90 -7.58
N PHE A 34 22.77 -5.82 -7.51
CA PHE A 34 23.84 -5.59 -8.47
C PHE A 34 24.95 -6.63 -8.28
N THR A 35 25.65 -6.96 -9.37
CA THR A 35 26.96 -7.62 -9.26
C THR A 35 27.98 -6.67 -8.63
N PRO A 36 29.10 -7.17 -8.05
CA PRO A 36 30.14 -6.32 -7.48
C PRO A 36 30.67 -5.25 -8.45
N ARG A 37 30.74 -5.58 -9.75
CA ARG A 37 31.15 -4.65 -10.81
C ARG A 37 30.11 -3.58 -11.08
N GLU A 38 28.83 -3.94 -11.18
CA GLU A 38 27.74 -2.97 -11.38
C GLU A 38 27.59 -2.04 -10.18
N ALA A 39 27.71 -2.57 -8.97
CA ALA A 39 27.63 -1.79 -7.73
C ALA A 39 28.78 -0.79 -7.59
N ALA A 40 30.02 -1.22 -7.85
CA ALA A 40 31.18 -0.31 -7.85
C ALA A 40 31.07 0.75 -8.95
N ALA A 41 30.64 0.38 -10.17
CA ALA A 41 30.42 1.33 -11.25
C ALA A 41 29.31 2.34 -10.93
N CYS A 42 28.20 1.88 -10.34
CA CYS A 42 27.09 2.74 -9.91
C CYS A 42 27.52 3.75 -8.83
N LEU A 43 28.23 3.28 -7.80
CA LEU A 43 28.69 4.15 -6.71
C LEU A 43 29.75 5.14 -7.20
N SER A 44 30.72 4.71 -8.01
CA SER A 44 31.72 5.59 -8.63
C SER A 44 31.07 6.66 -9.51
N ALA A 45 30.10 6.28 -10.36
CA ALA A 45 29.37 7.23 -11.19
C ALA A 45 28.56 8.24 -10.35
N ALA A 46 27.96 7.81 -9.24
CA ALA A 46 27.18 8.67 -8.36
C ALA A 46 28.02 9.64 -7.51
N LEU A 47 29.27 9.28 -7.18
CA LEU A 47 30.21 10.15 -6.44
C LEU A 47 30.92 11.17 -7.35
N GLY A 48 30.91 10.94 -8.66
CA GLY A 48 31.47 11.82 -9.69
C GLY A 48 32.96 11.62 -9.94
N ALA A 49 33.40 11.87 -11.18
CA ALA A 49 34.76 11.58 -11.66
C ALA A 49 35.90 12.44 -11.04
N HIS A 50 35.58 13.30 -10.07
CA HIS A 50 36.52 14.20 -9.40
C HIS A 50 36.91 13.73 -7.99
N ARG A 51 36.44 12.55 -7.55
CA ARG A 51 36.72 11.99 -6.23
C ARG A 51 37.69 10.81 -6.39
N ASP A 52 38.97 11.02 -6.04
CA ASP A 52 40.01 9.97 -6.03
C ASP A 52 39.79 9.00 -4.86
N GLU A 53 38.77 8.13 -5.00
CA GLU A 53 38.51 7.02 -4.08
C GLU A 53 39.43 5.84 -4.42
N ALA A 54 40.21 5.37 -3.44
CA ALA A 54 40.97 4.14 -3.60
C ALA A 54 40.03 2.95 -3.87
N ALA A 55 40.32 2.17 -4.90
CA ALA A 55 39.43 1.09 -5.37
C ALA A 55 39.07 0.07 -4.27
N GLU A 56 39.99 -0.18 -3.33
CA GLU A 56 39.78 -1.04 -2.16
C GLU A 56 38.69 -0.49 -1.22
N HIS A 57 38.70 0.83 -0.93
CA HIS A 57 37.68 1.47 -0.09
C HIS A 57 36.31 1.50 -0.76
N LEU A 58 36.27 1.72 -2.08
CA LEU A 58 35.04 1.67 -2.87
C LEU A 58 34.45 0.25 -2.86
N HIS A 59 35.28 -0.77 -3.08
CA HIS A 59 34.83 -2.17 -3.10
C HIS A 59 34.29 -2.60 -1.73
N ALA A 60 35.03 -2.33 -0.65
CA ALA A 60 34.62 -2.71 0.68
C ALA A 60 33.38 -1.95 1.18
N LEU A 61 33.14 -0.72 0.70
CA LEU A 61 31.87 -0.01 0.93
C LEU A 61 30.70 -0.66 0.18
N VAL A 62 30.92 -1.09 -1.07
CA VAL A 62 29.92 -1.82 -1.86
C VAL A 62 29.51 -3.15 -1.19
N GLU A 63 30.47 -3.86 -0.59
CA GLU A 63 30.24 -5.07 0.20
C GLU A 63 29.45 -4.78 1.50
N ASP A 64 29.84 -3.75 2.26
CA ASP A 64 29.11 -3.34 3.49
C ASP A 64 27.65 -2.94 3.21
N LEU A 65 27.38 -2.40 2.01
CA LEU A 65 26.05 -2.04 1.52
C LEU A 65 25.30 -3.20 0.83
N GLY A 66 25.87 -4.42 0.85
CA GLY A 66 25.22 -5.65 0.38
C GLY A 66 24.81 -5.60 -1.10
N PHE A 67 25.53 -4.85 -1.93
CA PHE A 67 25.25 -4.65 -3.36
C PHE A 67 23.82 -4.13 -3.69
N LEU A 68 23.16 -3.49 -2.72
CA LEU A 68 21.80 -2.97 -2.86
C LEU A 68 21.75 -1.66 -3.65
N PRO A 69 21.06 -1.58 -4.81
CA PRO A 69 20.99 -0.36 -5.60
C PRO A 69 20.48 0.86 -4.82
N LEU A 70 19.48 0.67 -3.96
CA LEU A 70 18.92 1.74 -3.12
C LEU A 70 19.89 2.18 -2.02
N ALA A 71 20.58 1.25 -1.36
CA ALA A 71 21.54 1.59 -0.30
C ALA A 71 22.76 2.33 -0.88
N LEU A 72 23.25 1.90 -2.05
CA LEU A 72 24.30 2.58 -2.81
C LEU A 72 23.88 4.02 -3.19
N SER A 73 22.66 4.20 -3.69
CA SER A 73 22.13 5.53 -4.05
C SER A 73 21.99 6.46 -2.84
N GLN A 74 21.55 5.95 -1.70
CA GLN A 74 21.42 6.73 -0.46
C GLN A 74 22.78 7.06 0.17
N ALA A 75 23.72 6.10 0.21
CA ALA A 75 25.09 6.33 0.65
C ALA A 75 25.81 7.37 -0.22
N ALA A 76 25.68 7.28 -1.55
CA ALA A 76 26.25 8.26 -2.47
C ALA A 76 25.71 9.67 -2.25
N ALA A 77 24.38 9.81 -2.08
CA ALA A 77 23.75 11.11 -1.78
C ALA A 77 24.27 11.71 -0.46
N TYR A 78 24.37 10.89 0.59
CA TYR A 78 24.93 11.29 1.88
C TYR A 78 26.41 11.70 1.78
N MET A 79 27.23 10.95 1.05
CA MET A 79 28.66 11.23 0.85
C MET A 79 28.90 12.47 -0.02
N ALA A 80 28.04 12.72 -1.00
CA ALA A 80 28.05 13.93 -1.81
C ALA A 80 27.70 15.15 -0.95
N ASP A 81 26.59 15.08 -0.19
CA ASP A 81 26.13 16.15 0.68
C ASP A 81 27.15 16.54 1.76
N ARG A 82 27.73 15.54 2.43
CA ARG A 82 28.62 15.72 3.58
C ARG A 82 30.10 15.81 3.23
N GLY A 83 30.46 15.73 1.94
CA GLY A 83 31.85 15.76 1.47
C GLY A 83 32.71 14.61 2.00
N LEU A 84 32.13 13.41 2.18
CA LEU A 84 32.81 12.26 2.79
C LEU A 84 33.45 11.35 1.73
N ASP A 85 34.61 10.80 2.07
CA ASP A 85 35.22 9.68 1.36
C ASP A 85 34.59 8.32 1.76
N CYS A 86 34.87 7.26 1.00
CA CYS A 86 34.33 5.92 1.27
C CYS A 86 34.69 5.44 2.69
N ALA A 87 35.94 5.62 3.14
CA ALA A 87 36.39 5.13 4.44
C ALA A 87 35.72 5.86 5.61
N ALA A 88 35.49 7.16 5.49
CA ALA A 88 34.79 7.99 6.47
C ALA A 88 33.30 7.65 6.55
N TYR A 89 32.66 7.35 5.43
CA TYR A 89 31.29 6.84 5.42
C TYR A 89 31.21 5.45 6.07
N ARG A 90 32.10 4.51 5.69
CA ARG A 90 32.15 3.15 6.27
C ARG A 90 32.22 3.17 7.80
N ARG A 91 33.10 3.99 8.39
CA ARG A 91 33.19 4.13 9.86
C ARG A 91 31.84 4.50 10.49
N ARG A 92 31.16 5.53 9.94
CA ARG A 92 29.82 5.96 10.42
C ARG A 92 28.76 4.87 10.23
N PHE A 93 28.83 4.13 9.13
CA PHE A 93 27.92 3.03 8.84
C PHE A 93 28.08 1.88 9.83
N THR A 94 29.32 1.45 10.12
CA THR A 94 29.60 0.42 11.12
C THR A 94 29.14 0.84 12.52
N ASP A 95 29.46 2.07 12.95
CA ASP A 95 29.01 2.58 14.25
C ASP A 95 27.49 2.65 14.35
N ARG A 96 26.80 3.18 13.33
CA ARG A 96 25.33 3.25 13.32
C ARG A 96 24.68 1.86 13.30
N ARG A 97 25.24 0.91 12.55
CA ARG A 97 24.77 -0.49 12.51
C ARG A 97 24.86 -1.14 13.88
N ARG A 98 25.94 -0.89 14.62
CA ARG A 98 26.13 -1.35 16.01
C ARG A 98 25.09 -0.74 16.96
N THR A 99 24.93 0.59 16.97
CA THR A 99 23.92 1.26 17.81
C THR A 99 22.49 0.81 17.51
N LEU A 100 22.14 0.56 16.24
CA LEU A 100 20.82 0.04 15.89
C LEU A 100 20.61 -1.40 16.38
N ALA A 101 21.64 -2.26 16.36
CA ALA A 101 21.57 -3.60 16.91
C ALA A 101 21.46 -3.63 18.44
N GLU A 102 22.06 -2.66 19.12
CA GLU A 102 21.92 -2.45 20.58
C GLU A 102 20.48 -2.02 20.96
N ILE A 103 19.81 -1.21 20.14
CA ILE A 103 18.45 -0.70 20.38
C ILE A 103 17.36 -1.70 19.92
N PHE A 104 17.60 -2.46 18.85
CA PHE A 104 16.66 -3.42 18.26
C PHE A 104 17.24 -4.85 18.25
N PRO A 105 17.36 -5.52 19.40
CA PRO A 105 18.04 -6.81 19.52
C PRO A 105 17.32 -8.00 18.85
N GLU A 106 16.06 -7.89 18.44
CA GLU A 106 15.28 -8.98 17.83
C GLU A 106 15.58 -9.24 16.34
N ALA A 107 16.87 -9.26 15.96
CA ALA A 107 17.32 -9.65 14.62
C ALA A 107 17.08 -11.15 14.32
N GLY A 108 16.77 -11.97 15.32
CA GLY A 108 16.63 -13.43 15.21
C GLY A 108 15.41 -13.95 14.42
N ALA A 109 14.48 -13.07 14.03
CA ALA A 109 13.24 -13.47 13.33
C ALA A 109 13.18 -13.08 11.84
N LEU A 110 14.17 -12.33 11.33
CA LEU A 110 14.14 -11.77 9.97
C LEU A 110 15.42 -12.11 9.18
N PRO A 111 15.41 -13.18 8.36
CA PRO A 111 16.47 -13.41 7.39
C PRO A 111 16.31 -12.43 6.21
N ASP A 112 16.90 -11.25 6.32
CA ASP A 112 17.18 -10.31 5.22
C ASP A 112 18.20 -9.25 5.70
N ASP A 113 19.51 -9.50 5.53
CA ASP A 113 20.58 -8.51 5.79
C ASP A 113 20.34 -7.18 5.05
N GLN A 114 19.58 -7.24 3.96
CA GLN A 114 19.13 -6.09 3.18
C GLN A 114 18.33 -5.08 4.03
N ARG A 115 17.48 -5.55 4.96
CA ARG A 115 16.66 -4.67 5.81
C ARG A 115 17.51 -3.93 6.84
N GLY A 116 18.46 -4.62 7.46
CA GLY A 116 19.41 -3.99 8.39
C GLY A 116 20.30 -2.95 7.70
N THR A 117 20.75 -3.26 6.49
CA THR A 117 21.53 -2.35 5.63
C THR A 117 20.73 -1.09 5.27
N LEU A 118 19.49 -1.24 4.80
CA LEU A 118 18.61 -0.12 4.49
C LEU A 118 18.26 0.70 5.74
N ALA A 119 17.93 0.07 6.87
CA ALA A 119 17.64 0.76 8.12
C ALA A 119 18.83 1.60 8.62
N THR A 120 20.06 1.06 8.49
CA THR A 120 21.30 1.78 8.84
C THR A 120 21.51 2.98 7.92
N THR A 121 21.40 2.79 6.61
CA THR A 121 21.58 3.84 5.59
C THR A 121 20.54 4.96 5.75
N TRP A 122 19.28 4.60 5.98
CA TRP A 122 18.18 5.54 6.19
C TRP A 122 18.35 6.31 7.52
N SER A 123 18.72 5.62 8.59
CA SER A 123 18.99 6.25 9.91
C SER A 123 20.12 7.27 9.84
N LEU A 124 21.20 7.00 9.09
CA LEU A 124 22.27 7.97 8.86
C LEU A 124 21.76 9.23 8.16
N SER A 125 20.89 9.10 7.16
CA SER A 125 20.39 10.24 6.36
C SER A 125 19.33 11.09 7.08
N ILE A 126 18.49 10.50 7.93
CA ILE A 126 17.40 11.24 8.60
C ILE A 126 17.94 12.30 9.57
N GLU A 127 18.99 11.98 10.31
CA GLU A 127 19.50 12.87 11.36
C GLU A 127 20.07 14.18 10.81
N PRO A 128 20.93 14.22 9.78
CA PRO A 128 21.33 15.47 9.15
C PRO A 128 20.19 16.17 8.41
N ALA A 129 19.20 15.45 7.85
CA ALA A 129 18.03 16.07 7.24
C ALA A 129 17.24 16.91 8.27
N ASP A 130 17.14 16.41 9.51
CA ASP A 130 16.50 17.09 10.64
C ASP A 130 17.30 18.30 11.17
N GLN A 131 18.58 18.43 10.78
CA GLN A 131 19.49 19.52 11.17
C GLN A 131 19.66 20.57 10.06
N LEU A 132 19.11 20.35 8.86
CA LEU A 132 19.03 21.37 7.82
C LEU A 132 17.89 22.35 8.14
N ALA A 133 18.01 23.61 7.70
CA ALA A 133 16.91 24.55 7.80
C ALA A 133 15.77 24.12 6.86
N PRO A 134 14.51 24.05 7.33
CA PRO A 134 14.03 24.36 8.68
C PRO A 134 14.24 23.21 9.69
N VAL A 135 14.98 23.50 10.76
CA VAL A 135 15.47 22.51 11.73
C VAL A 135 14.32 21.83 12.49
N GLY A 136 14.42 20.51 12.63
CA GLY A 136 13.51 19.67 13.40
C GLY A 136 12.18 19.32 12.72
N LEU A 137 12.00 19.63 11.42
CA LEU A 137 10.77 19.33 10.67
C LEU A 137 10.86 18.09 9.78
N ALA A 138 12.07 17.66 9.40
CA ALA A 138 12.26 16.51 8.50
C ALA A 138 11.77 15.20 9.11
N ARG A 139 12.05 14.96 10.40
CA ARG A 139 11.59 13.77 11.11
C ARG A 139 10.07 13.75 11.33
N PRO A 140 9.42 14.82 11.84
CA PRO A 140 7.95 14.91 11.88
C PRO A 140 7.26 14.66 10.53
N LEU A 141 7.81 15.16 9.42
CA LEU A 141 7.28 14.90 8.08
C LEU A 141 7.39 13.43 7.67
N LEU A 142 8.53 12.78 7.96
CA LEU A 142 8.69 11.34 7.70
C LEU A 142 7.75 10.48 8.55
N GLU A 143 7.55 10.83 9.82
CA GLU A 143 6.61 10.13 10.69
C GLU A 143 5.18 10.27 10.19
N LEU A 144 4.77 11.48 9.77
CA LEU A 144 3.44 11.73 9.18
C LEU A 144 3.28 10.98 7.86
N ALA A 145 4.28 11.02 6.97
CA ALA A 145 4.27 10.25 5.72
C ALA A 145 4.20 8.73 5.95
N GLY A 146 4.82 8.23 7.04
CA GLY A 146 4.74 6.84 7.46
C GLY A 146 3.36 6.38 7.93
N MET A 147 2.43 7.31 8.22
CA MET A 147 1.02 7.02 8.50
C MET A 147 0.15 6.94 7.23
N LEU A 148 0.68 7.31 6.06
CA LEU A 148 -0.03 7.38 4.79
C LEU A 148 0.28 6.16 3.89
N ASP A 149 -0.55 5.94 2.86
CA ASP A 149 -0.27 4.91 1.86
C ASP A 149 0.94 5.30 0.99
N ALA A 150 1.90 4.39 0.85
CA ALA A 150 3.17 4.67 0.17
C ALA A 150 3.08 4.90 -1.34
N ASN A 151 1.89 4.76 -1.97
CA ASN A 151 1.72 4.90 -3.41
C ASN A 151 1.39 6.35 -3.81
N GLY A 152 2.39 7.23 -3.75
CA GLY A 152 2.30 8.59 -4.29
C GLY A 152 1.51 9.55 -3.40
N ILE A 153 2.06 9.88 -2.24
CA ILE A 153 1.51 10.90 -1.33
C ILE A 153 1.60 12.28 -2.02
N PRO A 154 0.48 12.98 -2.28
CA PRO A 154 0.54 14.32 -2.87
C PRO A 154 1.16 15.31 -1.88
N ALA A 155 2.08 16.15 -2.33
CA ALA A 155 2.75 17.15 -1.48
C ALA A 155 1.75 18.06 -0.72
N ALA A 156 0.64 18.40 -1.37
CA ALA A 156 -0.47 19.17 -0.79
C ALA A 156 -1.12 18.54 0.47
N VAL A 157 -0.98 17.22 0.67
CA VAL A 157 -1.42 16.55 1.91
C VAL A 157 -0.46 16.89 3.06
N LEU A 158 0.85 16.87 2.79
CA LEU A 158 1.91 17.16 3.76
C LEU A 158 2.00 18.66 4.11
N SER A 159 1.53 19.54 3.21
CA SER A 159 1.41 20.99 3.44
C SER A 159 -0.02 21.44 3.77
N SER A 160 -0.93 20.51 4.10
CA SER A 160 -2.33 20.83 4.44
C SER A 160 -2.45 21.46 5.84
N PRO A 161 -3.50 22.25 6.15
CA PRO A 161 -3.62 22.89 7.47
C PRO A 161 -3.52 21.94 8.69
N PRO A 162 -4.10 20.72 8.67
CA PRO A 162 -3.89 19.75 9.75
C PRO A 162 -2.43 19.25 9.87
N ALA A 163 -1.74 19.07 8.75
CA ALA A 163 -0.32 18.69 8.73
C ALA A 163 0.56 19.82 9.26
N LEU A 164 0.35 21.06 8.82
CA LEU A 164 1.05 22.24 9.32
C LEU A 164 0.84 22.44 10.83
N ALA A 165 -0.39 22.28 11.33
CA ALA A 165 -0.67 22.31 12.76
C ALA A 165 0.04 21.19 13.53
N HIS A 166 0.13 19.98 12.96
CA HIS A 166 0.93 18.89 13.55
C HIS A 166 2.42 19.26 13.62
N LEU A 167 3.00 19.77 12.53
CA LEU A 167 4.41 20.16 12.45
C LEU A 167 4.75 21.27 13.45
N ALA A 168 3.91 22.30 13.56
CA ALA A 168 4.02 23.33 14.59
C ALA A 168 3.97 22.74 16.01
N SER A 169 3.04 21.81 16.28
CA SER A 169 2.95 21.11 17.58
C SER A 169 4.17 20.23 17.90
N ARG A 170 4.90 19.77 16.88
CA ARG A 170 6.16 19.02 17.04
C ARG A 170 7.29 19.98 17.34
N ARG A 171 7.47 21.03 16.54
CA ARG A 171 8.49 22.06 16.74
C ARG A 171 8.41 22.67 18.14
N ALA A 172 7.22 23.05 18.59
CA ALA A 172 6.98 23.61 19.92
C ALA A 172 7.31 22.66 21.10
N ARG A 173 7.33 21.33 20.88
CA ARG A 173 7.73 20.33 21.89
C ARG A 173 9.21 20.01 21.89
N THR A 174 9.94 20.39 20.85
CA THR A 174 11.36 20.07 20.66
C THR A 174 12.27 21.29 20.81
N ALA A 175 11.73 22.50 20.64
CA ALA A 175 12.43 23.74 20.94
C ALA A 175 12.68 23.90 22.46
N PRO A 176 13.85 24.43 22.88
CA PRO A 176 14.01 24.94 24.24
C PRO A 176 13.05 26.11 24.48
N ALA A 177 12.73 26.39 25.75
CA ALA A 177 11.73 27.40 26.12
C ALA A 177 12.01 28.76 25.44
N PRO A 178 11.02 29.37 24.74
CA PRO A 178 11.26 30.53 23.91
C PRO A 178 11.66 31.75 24.75
N ALA A 179 12.62 32.52 24.25
CA ALA A 179 12.80 33.89 24.70
C ALA A 179 11.54 34.70 24.37
N ALA A 180 11.23 35.72 25.17
CA ALA A 180 10.03 36.54 24.99
C ALA A 180 10.14 37.43 23.74
N GLY A 181 9.78 36.85 22.57
CA GLY A 181 9.81 37.51 21.27
C GLY A 181 9.41 36.58 20.10
N ASP A 182 9.84 35.32 20.13
CA ASP A 182 9.85 34.45 18.93
C ASP A 182 8.52 33.72 18.62
N ALA A 183 7.38 34.25 19.09
CA ALA A 183 6.07 33.64 18.88
C ALA A 183 5.68 33.50 17.38
N GLY A 184 6.27 34.31 16.50
CA GLY A 184 6.09 34.23 15.05
C GLY A 184 6.85 33.07 14.39
N GLU A 185 7.94 32.57 15.00
CA GLU A 185 8.81 31.53 14.41
C GLU A 185 8.28 30.09 14.60
N ALA A 186 7.24 29.93 15.42
CA ALA A 186 6.59 28.64 15.67
C ALA A 186 5.55 28.26 14.59
N ALA A 187 5.12 29.21 13.75
CA ALA A 187 4.23 28.94 12.63
C ALA A 187 4.97 28.14 11.55
N VAL A 188 4.39 27.01 11.13
CA VAL A 188 4.86 26.25 9.96
C VAL A 188 3.88 26.51 8.84
N ASP A 189 4.34 27.14 7.76
CA ASP A 189 3.57 27.42 6.57
C ASP A 189 3.84 26.39 5.45
N PRO A 190 3.11 26.42 4.31
CA PRO A 190 3.33 25.47 3.22
C PRO A 190 4.73 25.52 2.61
N GLU A 191 5.39 26.68 2.61
CA GLU A 191 6.72 26.89 2.03
C GLU A 191 7.79 26.25 2.93
N THR A 192 7.73 26.49 4.23
CA THR A 192 8.55 25.83 5.26
C THR A 192 8.39 24.30 5.22
N ALA A 193 7.16 23.80 5.02
CA ALA A 193 6.93 22.36 4.85
C ALA A 193 7.54 21.83 3.54
N GLY A 194 7.51 22.62 2.46
CA GLY A 194 8.18 22.32 1.19
C GLY A 194 9.71 22.24 1.33
N ASP A 195 10.34 23.19 2.01
CA ASP A 195 11.78 23.20 2.24
C ASP A 195 12.25 21.99 3.06
N ALA A 196 11.47 21.57 4.06
CA ALA A 196 11.75 20.36 4.82
C ALA A 196 11.63 19.08 3.94
N LEU A 197 10.70 19.04 2.99
CA LEU A 197 10.64 17.98 1.97
C LEU A 197 11.83 18.02 1.02
N HIS A 198 12.33 19.21 0.66
CA HIS A 198 13.56 19.35 -0.12
C HIS A 198 14.80 18.85 0.64
N CYS A 199 14.88 19.07 1.96
CA CYS A 199 15.92 18.51 2.82
C CYS A 199 15.87 16.97 2.84
N LEU A 200 14.68 16.39 2.93
CA LEU A 200 14.45 14.95 2.79
C LEU A 200 14.74 14.40 1.39
N ARG A 201 14.60 15.21 0.33
CA ARG A 201 15.00 14.79 -1.02
C ARG A 201 16.51 14.81 -1.21
N ARG A 202 17.18 15.85 -0.71
CA ARG A 202 18.63 16.10 -0.83
C ARG A 202 19.47 14.93 -0.30
N LEU A 203 19.06 14.31 0.80
CA LEU A 203 19.74 13.16 1.42
C LEU A 203 19.16 11.79 0.98
N ASN A 204 18.19 11.79 0.06
CA ASN A 204 17.51 10.64 -0.52
C ASN A 204 16.77 9.63 0.41
N PRO A 205 16.27 9.96 1.63
CA PRO A 205 15.28 9.11 2.30
C PRO A 205 13.90 9.10 1.61
N VAL A 206 13.58 10.09 0.76
CA VAL A 206 12.28 10.22 0.05
C VAL A 206 12.50 10.48 -1.45
N GLU A 207 11.71 9.81 -2.28
CA GLU A 207 11.60 10.14 -3.70
C GLU A 207 10.49 11.18 -3.92
N LEU A 208 10.88 12.43 -4.16
CA LEU A 208 10.00 13.41 -4.79
C LEU A 208 9.97 13.10 -6.28
N ALA A 209 8.90 12.48 -6.75
CA ALA A 209 8.49 12.60 -8.13
C ALA A 209 8.12 14.07 -8.35
N ALA A 210 8.72 14.72 -9.36
CA ALA A 210 8.13 15.96 -9.88
C ALA A 210 6.69 15.67 -10.31
N ASP A 211 5.80 16.65 -10.19
CA ASP A 211 4.46 16.56 -10.79
C ASP A 211 4.66 16.33 -12.29
N ALA A 212 4.58 15.06 -12.70
CA ALA A 212 4.67 14.70 -14.10
C ALA A 212 3.48 15.40 -14.78
N ALA A 213 3.76 16.15 -15.85
CA ALA A 213 2.73 16.82 -16.65
C ALA A 213 1.89 15.77 -17.41
N GLY A 214 0.99 15.10 -16.68
CA GLY A 214 0.34 13.84 -17.04
C GLY A 214 0.35 12.74 -15.97
N GLY A 215 0.71 13.05 -14.71
CA GLY A 215 0.73 12.08 -13.60
C GLY A 215 -0.65 11.55 -13.22
N VAL A 216 -0.74 10.25 -12.90
CA VAL A 216 -1.99 9.62 -12.44
C VAL A 216 -2.25 10.02 -11.00
N VAL A 217 -3.11 11.01 -10.78
CA VAL A 217 -3.58 11.39 -9.45
C VAL A 217 -4.58 10.35 -8.93
N ARG A 218 -4.26 9.70 -7.81
CA ARG A 218 -5.23 8.84 -7.11
C ARG A 218 -6.22 9.71 -6.33
N LEU A 219 -7.50 9.60 -6.69
CA LEU A 219 -8.58 10.31 -5.99
C LEU A 219 -8.92 9.65 -4.64
N TRP A 220 -9.04 8.32 -4.64
CA TRP A 220 -9.35 7.51 -3.47
C TRP A 220 -9.01 6.03 -3.71
N GLN A 221 -9.07 5.23 -2.65
CA GLN A 221 -8.98 3.78 -2.67
C GLN A 221 -9.87 3.25 -1.53
N ILE A 222 -10.56 2.14 -1.76
CA ILE A 222 -11.35 1.42 -0.76
C ILE A 222 -10.65 0.07 -0.53
N GLY A 223 -10.19 -0.18 0.70
CA GLY A 223 -9.39 -1.36 1.04
C GLY A 223 -7.96 -1.35 0.47
N ARG A 224 -7.33 -2.54 0.40
CA ARG A 224 -5.92 -2.72 0.04
C ARG A 224 -5.74 -3.60 -1.20
N ALA A 225 -4.74 -3.29 -2.00
CA ALA A 225 -4.36 -4.09 -3.17
C ALA A 225 -3.60 -5.40 -2.83
N ASP A 226 -3.83 -5.99 -1.64
CA ASP A 226 -3.14 -7.20 -1.17
C ASP A 226 -3.74 -8.52 -1.71
N ARG A 227 -4.89 -8.40 -2.41
CA ARG A 227 -5.64 -9.47 -3.08
C ARG A 227 -6.46 -10.36 -2.13
N THR A 228 -6.75 -9.85 -0.94
CA THR A 228 -7.80 -10.32 -0.04
C THR A 228 -8.96 -9.32 -0.02
N GLY A 229 -10.07 -9.67 0.63
CA GLY A 229 -11.04 -8.71 1.15
C GLY A 229 -11.15 -8.86 2.67
N GLY A 230 -10.02 -9.14 3.33
CA GLY A 230 -9.94 -9.54 4.72
C GLY A 230 -10.20 -8.40 5.70
N GLU A 231 -10.05 -7.16 5.25
CA GLU A 231 -10.26 -5.91 5.99
C GLU A 231 -11.72 -5.46 6.02
N PHE A 232 -12.55 -5.95 5.10
CA PHE A 232 -13.92 -5.47 4.88
C PHE A 232 -14.92 -6.01 5.90
N ALA A 233 -16.02 -5.28 6.12
CA ALA A 233 -17.10 -5.69 7.02
C ALA A 233 -17.57 -7.13 6.76
N LEU A 234 -17.74 -7.87 7.85
CA LEU A 234 -18.05 -9.31 7.92
C LEU A 234 -16.97 -10.24 7.34
N ALA A 235 -15.78 -9.79 6.94
CA ALA A 235 -14.70 -10.71 6.54
C ALA A 235 -14.20 -11.56 7.73
N THR A 236 -13.58 -12.72 7.46
CA THR A 236 -13.13 -13.66 8.50
C THR A 236 -12.01 -13.10 9.38
N GLN A 237 -11.32 -12.04 8.94
CA GLN A 237 -10.28 -11.35 9.70
C GLN A 237 -10.46 -9.83 9.70
N ALA A 238 -11.70 -9.35 9.55
CA ALA A 238 -11.99 -7.92 9.59
C ALA A 238 -11.57 -7.34 10.95
N PRO A 239 -10.90 -6.18 11.00
CA PRO A 239 -10.40 -5.64 12.25
C PRO A 239 -11.50 -5.11 13.18
N ALA A 240 -12.66 -4.71 12.63
CA ALA A 240 -13.80 -4.20 13.40
C ALA A 240 -14.94 -5.22 13.53
N MET A 241 -15.38 -5.83 12.42
CA MET A 241 -16.46 -6.83 12.39
C MET A 241 -16.00 -8.22 11.91
N PRO A 242 -15.10 -8.91 12.64
CA PRO A 242 -14.65 -10.25 12.27
C PRO A 242 -15.81 -11.24 12.37
N SER A 243 -16.17 -11.87 11.25
CA SER A 243 -17.22 -12.89 11.21
C SER A 243 -16.63 -14.25 10.81
N PRO A 244 -16.77 -15.30 11.64
CA PRO A 244 -16.31 -16.64 11.27
C PRO A 244 -17.02 -17.13 9.99
N ARG A 245 -16.51 -18.21 9.41
CA ARG A 245 -17.14 -18.86 8.25
C ARG A 245 -18.50 -19.43 8.66
N ASP A 246 -19.54 -18.72 8.25
CA ASP A 246 -20.93 -19.06 8.53
C ASP A 246 -21.78 -18.90 7.25
N HIS A 247 -22.76 -19.79 7.10
CA HIS A 247 -23.75 -19.78 6.03
C HIS A 247 -24.76 -18.64 6.11
N VAL A 248 -24.94 -18.01 7.28
CA VAL A 248 -25.83 -16.86 7.46
C VAL A 248 -25.22 -15.55 6.94
N LYS A 249 -23.88 -15.44 6.95
CA LYS A 249 -23.12 -14.23 6.60
C LYS A 249 -23.54 -13.53 5.28
N PRO A 250 -23.81 -14.23 4.16
CA PRO A 250 -24.30 -13.58 2.94
C PRO A 250 -25.64 -12.85 3.09
N GLY A 251 -26.51 -13.26 4.02
CA GLY A 251 -27.80 -12.63 4.29
C GLY A 251 -27.75 -11.47 5.30
N LEU A 252 -26.57 -11.17 5.85
CA LEU A 252 -26.33 -10.00 6.72
C LEU A 252 -25.82 -8.78 5.93
N VAL A 253 -25.45 -8.97 4.67
CA VAL A 253 -24.96 -7.92 3.78
C VAL A 253 -26.15 -7.10 3.26
N PRO A 254 -26.10 -5.75 3.30
CA PRO A 254 -27.19 -4.92 2.80
C PRO A 254 -27.26 -4.96 1.26
N ALA A 255 -28.48 -5.07 0.74
CA ALA A 255 -28.74 -5.08 -0.70
C ALA A 255 -28.30 -3.78 -1.40
N SER A 256 -28.51 -2.64 -0.73
CA SER A 256 -28.03 -1.33 -1.19
C SER A 256 -27.22 -0.66 -0.09
N LEU A 257 -26.21 0.11 -0.50
CA LEU A 257 -25.22 0.74 0.36
C LEU A 257 -24.86 2.10 -0.21
N ASP A 258 -24.74 3.11 0.65
CA ASP A 258 -24.14 4.40 0.33
C ASP A 258 -22.89 4.54 1.19
N PHE A 259 -21.71 4.63 0.56
CA PHE A 259 -20.40 4.73 1.21
C PHE A 259 -19.73 6.05 0.80
N THR A 260 -19.33 6.85 1.78
CA THR A 260 -18.78 8.20 1.59
C THR A 260 -17.28 8.21 1.87
N VAL A 261 -16.48 8.40 0.82
CA VAL A 261 -15.02 8.47 0.92
C VAL A 261 -14.60 9.58 1.88
N GLY A 262 -13.71 9.26 2.82
CA GLY A 262 -13.19 10.20 3.81
C GLY A 262 -14.11 10.45 5.01
N LYS A 263 -15.26 9.76 5.09
CA LYS A 263 -16.18 9.81 6.23
C LYS A 263 -16.51 8.42 6.76
N ASP A 264 -16.88 7.49 5.87
CA ASP A 264 -17.27 6.12 6.23
C ASP A 264 -16.02 5.19 6.16
N TRP A 265 -16.00 4.10 6.93
CA TRP A 265 -14.79 3.30 7.17
C TRP A 265 -14.97 1.84 6.72
N GLU A 266 -14.07 1.29 5.92
CA GLU A 266 -14.30 0.01 5.23
C GLU A 266 -14.56 -1.20 6.13
N PRO A 267 -13.88 -1.39 7.29
CA PRO A 267 -14.15 -2.50 8.20
C PRO A 267 -15.55 -2.53 8.82
N GLU A 268 -16.29 -1.42 8.75
CA GLU A 268 -17.66 -1.31 9.27
C GLU A 268 -18.70 -1.06 8.17
N SER A 269 -18.37 -0.22 7.19
CA SER A 269 -19.29 0.33 6.21
C SER A 269 -19.11 -0.24 4.79
N TRP A 270 -18.07 -1.04 4.52
CA TRP A 270 -17.88 -1.67 3.20
C TRP A 270 -17.73 -3.19 3.32
N TYR A 271 -18.63 -3.97 2.72
CA TYR A 271 -18.71 -5.41 2.97
C TYR A 271 -17.86 -6.23 2.00
N TYR A 272 -17.39 -7.39 2.47
CA TYR A 272 -16.50 -8.30 1.72
C TYR A 272 -17.05 -8.79 0.36
N ALA A 273 -18.37 -8.72 0.15
CA ALA A 273 -19.05 -9.05 -1.09
C ALA A 273 -20.44 -8.40 -1.15
N GLN A 274 -20.93 -8.09 -2.36
CA GLN A 274 -22.33 -7.74 -2.62
C GLN A 274 -23.10 -9.02 -2.97
N THR A 275 -24.05 -9.43 -2.13
CA THR A 275 -24.70 -10.76 -2.19
C THR A 275 -26.18 -10.73 -2.59
N GLU A 276 -26.86 -9.61 -2.34
CA GLU A 276 -28.27 -9.40 -2.68
C GLU A 276 -28.43 -8.41 -3.85
N PRO A 277 -29.55 -8.45 -4.60
CA PRO A 277 -29.81 -7.50 -5.69
C PRO A 277 -30.06 -6.08 -5.15
N GLY A 278 -29.26 -5.12 -5.58
CA GLY A 278 -29.42 -3.71 -5.24
C GLY A 278 -28.26 -2.87 -5.75
N VAL A 279 -28.07 -1.68 -5.17
CA VAL A 279 -27.08 -0.70 -5.64
C VAL A 279 -26.16 -0.29 -4.52
N TRP A 280 -24.86 -0.50 -4.70
CA TRP A 280 -23.83 0.12 -3.87
C TRP A 280 -23.31 1.37 -4.58
N LYS A 281 -23.30 2.50 -3.86
CA LYS A 281 -22.82 3.80 -4.33
C LYS A 281 -21.60 4.23 -3.51
N VAL A 282 -20.58 4.73 -4.20
CA VAL A 282 -19.44 5.41 -3.61
C VAL A 282 -19.57 6.90 -3.90
N HIS A 283 -19.73 7.69 -2.84
CA HIS A 283 -19.78 9.14 -2.85
C HIS A 283 -18.39 9.71 -2.56
N PHE A 284 -17.95 10.72 -3.30
CA PHE A 284 -16.66 11.38 -3.04
C PHE A 284 -16.65 12.85 -3.51
N PRO A 285 -16.15 13.78 -2.69
CA PRO A 285 -16.01 15.17 -3.08
C PRO A 285 -14.78 15.41 -3.96
N LEU A 286 -14.89 16.35 -4.90
CA LEU A 286 -13.79 16.89 -5.69
C LEU A 286 -13.66 18.40 -5.50
N ALA A 287 -12.46 18.84 -5.13
CA ALA A 287 -12.14 20.26 -4.91
C ALA A 287 -11.90 21.05 -6.21
N LYS A 288 -11.54 20.37 -7.31
CA LYS A 288 -11.27 20.97 -8.63
C LYS A 288 -11.78 20.07 -9.75
N ALA A 289 -12.10 20.69 -10.89
CA ALA A 289 -12.39 19.96 -12.11
C ALA A 289 -11.13 19.21 -12.58
N LEU A 290 -11.33 18.09 -13.26
CA LEU A 290 -10.27 17.21 -13.75
C LEU A 290 -10.43 17.01 -15.26
N ASP A 291 -9.31 17.01 -15.96
CA ASP A 291 -9.20 16.79 -17.41
C ASP A 291 -8.57 15.42 -17.73
N GLY A 292 -8.58 15.05 -19.02
CA GLY A 292 -8.05 13.78 -19.47
C GLY A 292 -8.93 12.56 -19.14
N THR A 293 -8.28 11.45 -18.75
CA THR A 293 -8.91 10.14 -18.56
C THR A 293 -8.88 9.72 -17.09
N ALA A 294 -10.05 9.44 -16.52
CA ALA A 294 -10.18 8.82 -15.21
C ALA A 294 -10.13 7.28 -15.31
N TYR A 295 -9.57 6.64 -14.29
CA TYR A 295 -9.39 5.19 -14.21
C TYR A 295 -10.03 4.66 -12.92
N LEU A 296 -11.08 3.84 -13.06
CA LEU A 296 -11.65 3.08 -11.96
C LEU A 296 -11.16 1.64 -12.03
N THR A 297 -10.31 1.26 -11.07
CA THR A 297 -9.72 -0.08 -11.00
C THR A 297 -10.43 -0.91 -9.95
N VAL A 298 -11.03 -2.04 -10.35
CA VAL A 298 -11.81 -2.93 -9.48
C VAL A 298 -11.22 -4.33 -9.53
N SER A 299 -10.79 -4.85 -8.38
CA SER A 299 -10.38 -6.25 -8.22
C SER A 299 -11.54 -7.04 -7.60
N SER A 300 -12.24 -7.84 -8.38
CA SER A 300 -13.40 -8.60 -7.90
C SER A 300 -13.51 -9.99 -8.53
N SER A 301 -14.43 -10.81 -8.00
CA SER A 301 -14.87 -12.07 -8.59
C SER A 301 -16.39 -12.07 -8.61
N THR A 302 -17.00 -12.21 -9.78
CA THR A 302 -18.43 -11.96 -10.00
C THR A 302 -19.13 -13.22 -10.48
N GLN A 303 -20.13 -13.70 -9.73
CA GLN A 303 -20.99 -14.79 -10.19
C GLN A 303 -22.24 -14.20 -10.86
N GLY A 304 -22.54 -14.62 -12.10
CA GLY A 304 -23.64 -14.07 -12.88
C GLY A 304 -23.22 -12.90 -13.79
N LYS A 305 -24.20 -12.12 -14.24
CA LYS A 305 -23.98 -10.99 -15.17
C LYS A 305 -23.28 -9.83 -14.44
N PRO A 306 -22.17 -9.27 -14.97
CA PRO A 306 -21.48 -8.17 -14.33
C PRO A 306 -22.39 -6.95 -14.09
N PRO A 307 -22.21 -6.24 -12.95
CA PRO A 307 -22.82 -4.93 -12.74
C PRO A 307 -22.43 -3.94 -13.83
N THR A 308 -23.36 -3.10 -14.26
CA THR A 308 -23.07 -1.99 -15.18
C THR A 308 -22.67 -0.76 -14.38
N VAL A 309 -21.38 -0.47 -14.32
CA VAL A 309 -20.89 0.68 -13.57
C VAL A 309 -21.41 1.98 -14.18
N THR A 310 -21.75 2.95 -13.32
CA THR A 310 -22.14 4.31 -13.72
C THR A 310 -21.33 5.33 -12.92
N VAL A 311 -21.03 6.48 -13.55
CA VAL A 311 -20.40 7.66 -12.95
C VAL A 311 -21.40 8.81 -13.09
N ASN A 312 -21.85 9.41 -11.98
CA ASN A 312 -22.87 10.46 -11.97
C ASN A 312 -24.10 10.10 -12.83
N GLY A 313 -24.58 8.86 -12.68
CA GLY A 313 -25.70 8.28 -13.44
C GLY A 313 -25.38 7.88 -14.89
N THR A 314 -24.21 8.22 -15.42
CA THR A 314 -23.83 7.96 -16.81
C THR A 314 -23.06 6.65 -16.97
N ALA A 315 -23.53 5.77 -17.86
CA ALA A 315 -22.82 4.55 -18.29
C ALA A 315 -22.12 4.69 -19.64
N ALA A 316 -22.68 5.50 -20.55
CA ALA A 316 -22.38 5.44 -21.99
C ALA A 316 -20.93 5.80 -22.38
N ALA A 317 -20.24 6.57 -21.54
CA ALA A 317 -18.86 7.00 -21.77
C ALA A 317 -17.81 6.17 -20.97
N ILE A 318 -18.25 5.08 -20.32
CA ILE A 318 -17.37 4.18 -19.57
C ILE A 318 -16.93 3.03 -20.49
N VAL A 319 -15.62 2.91 -20.70
CA VAL A 319 -14.98 1.86 -21.49
C VAL A 319 -14.39 0.80 -20.57
N GLY A 320 -14.80 -0.44 -20.78
CA GLY A 320 -14.43 -1.60 -19.97
C GLY A 320 -15.67 -2.26 -19.36
N SER A 321 -15.47 -3.38 -18.66
CA SER A 321 -16.52 -4.02 -17.87
C SER A 321 -15.92 -4.62 -16.61
N LEU A 322 -16.76 -4.82 -15.59
CA LEU A 322 -16.46 -5.75 -14.50
C LEU A 322 -16.33 -7.19 -15.05
N PRO A 323 -15.70 -8.12 -14.31
CA PRO A 323 -15.41 -9.44 -14.86
C PRO A 323 -16.69 -10.23 -15.11
N ASN A 324 -16.60 -11.28 -15.91
CA ASN A 324 -17.72 -12.19 -16.16
C ASN A 324 -17.30 -13.60 -15.75
N GLY A 325 -18.04 -14.20 -14.81
CA GLY A 325 -17.71 -15.48 -14.21
C GLY A 325 -16.84 -15.39 -12.94
N GLY A 326 -17.03 -16.39 -12.08
CA GLY A 326 -16.34 -16.56 -10.81
C GLY A 326 -16.41 -18.02 -10.37
N ASP A 327 -15.55 -18.41 -9.43
CA ASP A 327 -15.33 -19.80 -9.01
C ASP A 327 -16.27 -20.30 -7.89
N SER A 328 -17.38 -19.60 -7.68
CA SER A 328 -18.30 -19.79 -6.54
C SER A 328 -17.61 -19.64 -5.18
N GLY A 329 -16.53 -18.84 -5.06
CA GLY A 329 -15.83 -18.58 -3.80
C GLY A 329 -16.75 -18.08 -2.67
N ILE A 330 -17.69 -17.19 -2.97
CA ILE A 330 -18.72 -16.72 -2.02
C ILE A 330 -19.58 -17.88 -1.50
N SER A 331 -20.00 -18.80 -2.38
CA SER A 331 -20.79 -19.99 -2.01
C SER A 331 -20.02 -20.96 -1.10
N ARG A 332 -18.68 -20.90 -1.11
CA ARG A 332 -17.77 -21.65 -0.23
C ARG A 332 -17.29 -20.83 0.98
N GLN A 333 -17.87 -19.64 1.22
CA GLN A 333 -17.48 -18.72 2.28
C GLN A 333 -15.98 -18.33 2.24
N ALA A 334 -15.41 -18.27 1.03
CA ALA A 334 -14.01 -17.94 0.81
C ALA A 334 -13.84 -16.46 0.45
N ASP A 335 -13.25 -15.71 1.38
CA ASP A 335 -12.84 -14.30 1.27
C ASP A 335 -11.34 -14.13 0.93
N ARG A 336 -10.58 -15.24 0.87
CA ARG A 336 -9.13 -15.26 0.59
C ARG A 336 -8.71 -16.18 -0.57
N SER A 337 -9.65 -16.89 -1.20
CA SER A 337 -9.33 -17.96 -2.16
C SER A 337 -10.13 -17.94 -3.47
N ALA A 338 -10.89 -16.87 -3.72
CA ALA A 338 -11.63 -16.71 -4.97
C ALA A 338 -10.72 -16.36 -6.17
N VAL A 339 -11.10 -16.80 -7.38
CA VAL A 339 -10.49 -16.36 -8.65
C VAL A 339 -10.80 -14.88 -8.89
N ARG A 340 -9.91 -14.04 -8.38
CA ARG A 340 -9.85 -12.58 -8.56
C ARG A 340 -9.53 -12.18 -10.01
N VAL A 341 -10.26 -11.21 -10.54
CA VAL A 341 -9.97 -10.57 -11.82
C VAL A 341 -9.84 -9.07 -11.59
N LEU A 342 -8.75 -8.48 -12.10
CA LEU A 342 -8.55 -7.04 -12.09
C LEU A 342 -9.20 -6.46 -13.35
N SER A 343 -10.16 -5.56 -13.16
CA SER A 343 -10.83 -4.82 -14.23
C SER A 343 -10.46 -3.35 -14.15
N VAL A 344 -10.15 -2.75 -15.28
CA VAL A 344 -9.88 -1.31 -15.40
C VAL A 344 -10.96 -0.72 -16.28
N LEU A 345 -11.78 0.13 -15.68
CA LEU A 345 -12.82 0.93 -16.32
C LEU A 345 -12.23 2.32 -16.56
N THR A 346 -12.43 2.88 -17.75
CA THR A 346 -11.89 4.19 -18.13
C THR A 346 -13.00 5.10 -18.65
N PHE A 347 -12.95 6.38 -18.31
CA PHE A 347 -13.96 7.36 -18.74
C PHE A 347 -13.35 8.77 -18.79
N PRO A 348 -13.93 9.72 -19.56
CA PRO A 348 -13.49 11.11 -19.54
C PRO A 348 -13.62 11.70 -18.15
N ALA A 349 -12.56 12.34 -17.64
CA ALA A 349 -12.58 12.97 -16.31
C ALA A 349 -13.64 14.07 -16.21
N SER A 350 -14.07 14.64 -17.34
CA SER A 350 -15.18 15.60 -17.46
C SER A 350 -16.57 15.05 -17.11
N LEU A 351 -16.73 13.75 -16.85
CA LEU A 351 -17.95 13.21 -16.21
C LEU A 351 -18.03 13.55 -14.71
N LEU A 352 -16.90 13.96 -14.12
CA LEU A 352 -16.80 14.32 -12.71
C LEU A 352 -17.03 15.83 -12.53
N THR A 353 -17.78 16.18 -11.49
CA THR A 353 -18.16 17.55 -11.13
C THR A 353 -17.36 18.04 -9.93
N VAL A 354 -17.14 19.36 -9.83
CA VAL A 354 -16.68 19.97 -8.57
C VAL A 354 -17.79 19.81 -7.53
N GLY A 355 -17.43 19.42 -6.31
CA GLY A 355 -18.40 18.98 -5.30
C GLY A 355 -18.56 17.46 -5.29
N ASP A 356 -19.76 16.98 -4.94
CA ASP A 356 -20.01 15.55 -4.75
C ASP A 356 -20.13 14.76 -6.08
N ASN A 357 -19.71 13.50 -6.07
CA ASN A 357 -19.69 12.59 -7.21
C ASN A 357 -20.06 11.18 -6.79
N THR A 358 -20.76 10.45 -7.66
CA THR A 358 -21.21 9.08 -7.41
C THR A 358 -20.64 8.08 -8.41
N VAL A 359 -20.12 6.96 -7.89
CA VAL A 359 -19.77 5.77 -8.67
C VAL A 359 -20.61 4.59 -8.17
N ASN A 360 -21.41 3.98 -9.04
CA ASN A 360 -22.36 2.94 -8.64
C ASN A 360 -22.08 1.59 -9.32
N SER A 361 -22.31 0.50 -8.60
CA SER A 361 -22.26 -0.88 -9.10
C SER A 361 -23.60 -1.60 -8.83
N PRO A 362 -24.51 -1.71 -9.81
CA PRO A 362 -25.81 -2.36 -9.67
C PRO A 362 -25.76 -3.86 -10.03
N THR A 363 -25.89 -4.77 -9.06
CA THR A 363 -25.90 -6.22 -9.34
C THR A 363 -27.15 -6.64 -10.10
N ALA A 364 -26.97 -7.37 -11.20
CA ALA A 364 -28.07 -8.00 -11.91
C ALA A 364 -28.42 -9.37 -11.29
N THR A 365 -29.68 -9.50 -10.88
CA THR A 365 -30.43 -10.71 -10.49
C THR A 365 -29.64 -12.01 -10.30
N ALA A 366 -29.36 -12.37 -9.04
CA ALA A 366 -29.08 -13.76 -8.69
C ALA A 366 -30.38 -14.58 -8.74
N SER A 367 -30.43 -15.65 -9.53
CA SER A 367 -31.55 -16.59 -9.51
C SER A 367 -31.55 -17.37 -8.19
N ARG A 368 -32.54 -17.12 -7.32
CA ARG A 368 -32.70 -17.84 -6.05
C ARG A 368 -32.76 -19.36 -6.25
N SER A 369 -31.71 -20.08 -5.88
CA SER A 369 -31.85 -21.48 -5.47
C SER A 369 -32.63 -21.49 -4.15
N ARG A 370 -33.85 -22.06 -4.16
CA ARG A 370 -34.73 -22.13 -2.98
C ARG A 370 -33.96 -22.65 -1.75
N PRO A 371 -34.11 -22.04 -0.56
CA PRO A 371 -33.64 -22.66 0.67
C PRO A 371 -34.40 -23.98 0.91
N PRO A 372 -33.75 -25.02 1.45
CA PRO A 372 -34.44 -26.24 1.85
C PRO A 372 -35.48 -25.91 2.93
N THR A 373 -36.69 -26.45 2.78
CA THR A 373 -37.81 -26.16 3.66
C THR A 373 -37.53 -26.59 5.10
N ARG A 374 -37.68 -25.63 6.02
CA ARG A 374 -37.53 -25.77 7.47
C ARG A 374 -38.42 -26.91 8.00
N ARG A 375 -37.82 -27.98 8.51
CA ARG A 375 -38.51 -29.01 9.32
C ARG A 375 -38.32 -28.65 10.81
N PRO A 376 -39.38 -28.54 11.63
CA PRO A 376 -39.23 -28.16 13.03
C PRO A 376 -39.05 -29.37 13.96
N ALA A 377 -37.94 -29.38 14.68
CA ALA A 377 -37.71 -30.08 15.96
C ALA A 377 -36.30 -29.66 16.44
N ALA A 378 -35.93 -29.57 17.71
CA ALA A 378 -36.56 -29.38 19.01
C ALA A 378 -35.39 -29.60 20.01
N SER A 379 -35.35 -28.82 21.10
CA SER A 379 -34.56 -29.07 22.32
C SER A 379 -33.04 -29.38 22.26
N ALA A 380 -32.26 -28.40 22.76
CA ALA A 380 -31.27 -28.54 23.85
C ALA A 380 -30.02 -29.44 23.73
N GLY A 381 -28.88 -28.91 24.20
CA GLY A 381 -27.76 -29.74 24.70
C GLY A 381 -26.37 -29.32 24.27
N THR A 382 -25.64 -28.62 25.15
CA THR A 382 -24.17 -28.54 25.19
C THR A 382 -23.81 -28.27 26.66
N PRO A 383 -22.65 -28.70 27.22
CA PRO A 383 -21.49 -29.33 26.59
C PRO A 383 -21.06 -30.67 27.23
N SER A 384 -20.07 -31.34 26.63
CA SER A 384 -18.83 -31.77 27.31
C SER A 384 -17.89 -32.54 26.39
N SER A 385 -16.59 -32.39 26.64
CA SER A 385 -15.49 -33.14 25.99
C SER A 385 -15.49 -34.62 26.37
N LEU A 386 -14.92 -35.50 25.53
CA LEU A 386 -14.06 -36.60 25.99
C LEU A 386 -13.17 -37.16 24.86
N ARG A 387 -12.02 -37.71 25.27
CA ARG A 387 -10.91 -38.20 24.43
C ARG A 387 -10.49 -39.55 25.00
N TRP A 388 -10.41 -40.64 24.20
CA TRP A 388 -9.30 -41.61 24.23
C TRP A 388 -9.41 -42.74 23.18
N THR A 389 -8.32 -43.52 23.06
CA THR A 389 -8.00 -44.40 21.92
C THR A 389 -7.96 -45.91 22.21
N ARG A 390 -8.52 -46.70 21.27
CA ARG A 390 -7.99 -47.96 20.67
C ARG A 390 -7.75 -49.23 21.51
N ARG A 391 -8.41 -50.34 21.12
CA ARG A 391 -7.77 -51.68 20.87
C ARG A 391 -8.60 -52.55 19.91
N ARG A 392 -8.02 -53.68 19.45
CA ARG A 392 -8.46 -54.57 18.34
C ARG A 392 -8.96 -55.97 18.88
N PRO A 393 -9.37 -56.96 18.05
CA PRO A 393 -10.55 -57.84 18.26
C PRO A 393 -10.25 -59.20 18.95
N PRO A 394 -11.27 -60.05 19.21
CA PRO A 394 -11.78 -61.09 18.25
C PRO A 394 -13.22 -60.83 17.71
N GLY A 395 -13.91 -61.70 16.95
CA GLY A 395 -13.66 -63.11 16.55
C GLY A 395 -14.63 -63.65 15.46
N ARG A 396 -15.18 -64.86 15.65
CA ARG A 396 -16.19 -65.60 14.80
C ARG A 396 -17.18 -66.35 15.72
N PRO A 397 -18.42 -66.69 15.31
CA PRO A 397 -18.70 -67.88 14.47
C PRO A 397 -19.74 -67.62 13.35
N GLY A 398 -20.00 -68.54 12.42
CA GLY A 398 -19.44 -69.89 12.22
C GLY A 398 -19.34 -70.25 10.74
#